data_AF-A0A2V5HXD9-F1
#
_entry.id   AF-A0A2V5HXD9-F1
#
_cell.length_a   1.000
_cell.length_b   1.000
_cell.length_c   1.000
_cell.angle_alpha   90.00
_cell.angle_beta   90.00
_cell.angle_gamma   90.00
#
_symmetry.space_group_name_H-M   'P 1'
#
loop_
_entity.id
_entity.type
_entity.pdbx_description
1 polymer ?
#
loop_
_entity_poly.entity_id
_entity_poly.type
_entity_poly.pdbx_seq_one_letter_code
_entity_poly.pdbx_strand_id
1 'polypeptide(L)'
;MADILTQLQTCLDQLATQFYATLGYLTTYHDNSAATVPPHTPHAAPALAKIPKTSTAPPVPASAPLAAQQQSNQTQQTPAENPAPVPPAAEDTPTQDPTLPPAPDSPRTFAARQRELARDLVLKEQQIEYLISVLPGIGSSEAEQERRIRELEGELRRWEGVRGARMQELKALRGRLEGVLGAMEVGVYGERA
;
A
#
# COMPACT_ATOMS: atom_id res chain seq x y z
N MET A 1 8.00 9.85 19.20
CA MET A 1 7.09 9.17 18.25
C MET A 1 7.28 9.79 16.86
N ALA A 2 8.39 9.47 16.19
CA ALA A 2 8.66 9.91 14.80
C ALA A 2 7.94 9.04 13.76
N ASP A 3 7.22 8.02 14.22
CA ASP A 3 6.63 6.97 13.38
C ASP A 3 5.44 7.46 12.54
N ILE A 4 4.73 8.50 12.98
CA ILE A 4 3.53 9.01 12.29
C ILE A 4 3.89 9.64 10.93
N LEU A 5 5.02 10.36 10.85
CA LEU A 5 5.49 10.93 9.59
C LEU A 5 5.91 9.83 8.60
N THR A 6 6.62 8.82 9.09
CA THR A 6 7.00 7.63 8.29
C THR A 6 5.77 6.83 7.84
N GLN A 7 4.75 6.74 8.70
CA GLN A 7 3.48 6.11 8.37
C GLN A 7 2.72 6.89 7.30
N LEU A 8 2.71 8.23 7.36
CA LEU A 8 2.11 9.07 6.32
C LEU A 8 2.82 8.87 4.98
N GLN A 9 4.15 8.84 4.96
CA GLN A 9 4.93 8.53 3.76
C GLN A 9 4.52 7.17 3.17
N THR A 10 4.45 6.13 4.01
CA THR A 10 4.03 4.79 3.59
C THR A 10 2.60 4.79 3.03
N CYS A 11 1.69 5.57 3.62
CA CYS A 11 0.30 5.68 3.14
C CYS A 11 0.22 6.38 1.78
N LEU A 12 1.02 7.44 1.55
CA LEU A 12 1.10 8.11 0.25
C LEU A 12 1.68 7.19 -0.83
N ASP A 13 2.72 6.41 -0.52
CA ASP A 13 3.32 5.47 -1.47
C ASP A 13 2.33 4.35 -1.85
N GLN A 14 1.57 3.86 -0.87
CA GLN A 14 0.49 2.89 -1.10
C GLN A 14 -0.62 3.49 -1.98
N LEU A 15 -1.02 4.74 -1.73
CA LEU A 15 -2.06 5.42 -2.49
C LEU A 15 -1.62 5.62 -3.96
N ALA A 16 -0.38 6.04 -4.20
CA ALA A 16 0.17 6.16 -5.55
C ALA A 16 0.18 4.82 -6.30
N THR A 17 0.54 3.74 -5.60
CA THR A 17 0.49 2.36 -6.14
C THR A 17 -0.94 1.96 -6.51
N GLN A 18 -1.90 2.28 -5.66
CA GLN A 18 -3.31 2.03 -5.92
C GLN A 18 -3.84 2.85 -7.09
N PHE A 19 -3.44 4.12 -7.27
CA PHE A 19 -3.80 4.90 -8.46
C PHE A 19 -3.29 4.26 -9.75
N TYR A 20 -2.05 3.80 -9.76
CA TYR A 20 -1.52 3.11 -10.94
C TYR A 20 -2.26 1.79 -11.21
N ALA A 21 -2.51 0.98 -10.17
CA ALA A 21 -3.22 -0.28 -10.30
C ALA A 21 -4.68 -0.09 -10.77
N THR A 22 -5.36 0.94 -10.27
CA THR A 22 -6.75 1.25 -10.64
C THR A 22 -6.85 1.72 -12.09
N LEU A 23 -5.99 2.63 -12.53
CA LEU A 23 -5.93 3.05 -13.94
C LEU A 23 -5.54 1.90 -14.86
N GLY A 24 -4.60 1.06 -14.43
CA GLY A 24 -4.21 -0.16 -15.13
C GLY A 24 -5.40 -1.10 -15.31
N TYR A 25 -6.12 -1.42 -14.23
CA TYR A 25 -7.29 -2.29 -14.24
C TYR A 25 -8.41 -1.73 -15.13
N LEU A 26 -8.72 -0.43 -15.03
CA LEU A 26 -9.72 0.21 -15.88
C LEU A 26 -9.33 0.13 -17.36
N THR A 27 -8.06 0.30 -17.69
CA THR A 27 -7.57 0.28 -19.07
C THR A 27 -7.51 -1.13 -19.67
N THR A 28 -7.24 -2.16 -18.86
CA THR A 28 -7.09 -3.54 -19.32
C THR A 28 -8.42 -4.30 -19.38
N TYR A 29 -9.33 -4.08 -18.43
CA TYR A 29 -10.54 -4.89 -18.28
C TYR A 29 -11.85 -4.20 -18.71
N HIS A 30 -11.81 -2.95 -19.19
CA HIS A 30 -13.02 -2.32 -19.72
C HIS A 30 -13.49 -3.00 -21.02
N ASP A 31 -14.82 -3.07 -21.17
CA ASP A 31 -15.44 -3.53 -22.41
C ASP A 31 -15.14 -2.52 -23.52
N ASN A 32 -14.33 -2.93 -24.50
CA ASN A 32 -14.02 -2.13 -25.70
C ASN A 32 -15.15 -2.29 -26.74
N SER A 33 -16.40 -2.38 -26.28
CA SER A 33 -17.53 -2.56 -27.17
C SER A 33 -17.61 -1.36 -28.11
N ALA A 34 -17.67 -1.65 -29.41
CA ALA A 34 -17.78 -0.62 -30.43
C ALA A 34 -18.99 0.24 -30.10
N ALA A 35 -18.84 1.57 -30.21
CA ALA A 35 -19.95 2.49 -30.05
C ALA A 35 -21.14 1.98 -30.88
N THR A 36 -22.21 1.57 -30.20
CA THR A 36 -23.40 1.09 -30.88
C THR A 36 -23.97 2.26 -31.66
N VAL A 37 -24.00 2.14 -32.98
CA VAL A 37 -24.64 3.15 -33.82
C VAL A 37 -26.12 3.12 -33.48
N PRO A 38 -26.73 4.24 -33.01
CA PRO A 38 -28.16 4.27 -32.75
C PRO A 38 -28.91 3.93 -34.05
N PRO A 39 -29.96 3.08 -34.01
CA PRO A 39 -30.49 2.38 -35.17
C PRO A 39 -31.20 3.24 -36.24
N HIS A 40 -31.07 4.58 -36.24
CA HIS A 40 -31.79 5.41 -37.22
C HIS A 40 -31.20 6.78 -37.59
N THR A 41 -29.91 7.05 -37.38
CA THR A 41 -29.32 8.34 -37.81
C THR A 41 -28.52 8.18 -39.11
N PRO A 42 -28.99 8.71 -40.25
CA PRO A 42 -28.33 8.56 -41.57
C PRO A 42 -26.98 9.28 -41.69
N HIS A 43 -26.54 10.00 -40.64
CA HIS A 43 -25.26 10.70 -40.56
C HIS A 43 -24.34 10.22 -39.42
N ALA A 44 -24.59 9.03 -38.85
CA ALA A 44 -23.67 8.48 -37.86
C ALA A 44 -22.33 8.13 -38.49
N ALA A 45 -21.24 8.56 -37.83
CA ALA A 45 -19.89 8.16 -38.21
C ALA A 45 -19.77 6.62 -38.16
N PRO A 46 -19.07 6.00 -39.13
CA PRO A 46 -18.87 4.55 -39.13
C PRO A 46 -18.20 4.11 -37.83
N ALA A 47 -18.59 2.94 -37.32
CA ALA A 47 -18.00 2.37 -36.11
C ALA A 47 -16.47 2.34 -36.25
N LEU A 48 -15.76 3.05 -35.36
CA LEU A 48 -14.31 2.98 -35.35
C LEU A 48 -13.91 1.53 -35.09
N ALA A 49 -13.24 0.92 -36.08
CA ALA A 49 -12.62 -0.38 -35.93
C ALA A 49 -11.69 -0.32 -34.71
N LYS A 50 -11.70 -1.39 -33.90
CA LYS A 50 -10.88 -1.54 -32.70
C LYS A 50 -9.46 -1.08 -32.99
N ILE A 51 -9.08 0.09 -32.46
CA ILE A 51 -7.72 0.59 -32.61
C ILE A 51 -6.85 -0.40 -31.82
N PRO A 52 -5.91 -1.12 -32.45
CA PRO A 52 -4.97 -1.95 -31.71
C PRO A 52 -4.21 -1.01 -30.78
N LYS A 53 -4.26 -1.28 -29.47
CA LYS A 53 -3.49 -0.52 -28.48
C LYS A 53 -2.05 -0.43 -28.98
N THR A 54 -1.52 0.79 -29.01
CA THR A 54 -0.12 1.06 -29.31
C THR A 54 0.73 0.04 -28.58
N SER A 55 1.50 -0.73 -29.34
CA SER A 55 2.47 -1.68 -28.83
C SER A 55 3.30 -1.03 -27.74
N THR A 56 3.09 -1.42 -26.48
CA THR A 56 4.09 -1.22 -25.42
C THR A 56 5.23 -2.19 -25.72
N ALA A 57 6.00 -1.89 -26.76
CA ALA A 57 7.34 -2.43 -26.91
C ALA A 57 8.26 -1.52 -26.09
N PRO A 58 9.06 -2.05 -25.15
CA PRO A 58 10.14 -1.26 -24.54
C PRO A 58 11.09 -0.76 -25.66
N PRO A 59 11.76 0.39 -25.50
CA PRO A 59 12.65 0.91 -26.53
C PRO A 59 13.82 -0.07 -26.71
N VAL A 60 13.82 -0.79 -27.83
CA VAL A 60 14.91 -1.67 -28.22
C VAL A 60 16.03 -0.79 -28.78
N PRO A 61 17.30 -0.92 -28.33
CA PRO A 61 18.40 -0.15 -28.88
C PRO A 61 18.59 -0.46 -30.36
N ALA A 62 18.93 0.57 -31.13
CA ALA A 62 19.09 0.51 -32.59
C ALA A 62 20.20 -0.47 -33.00
N SER A 63 19.84 -1.70 -33.39
CA SER A 63 20.55 -2.60 -34.32
C SER A 63 19.87 -3.99 -34.42
N ALA A 64 18.83 -4.14 -35.25
CA ALA A 64 18.45 -5.42 -35.87
C ALA A 64 17.41 -5.20 -37.00
N PRO A 65 17.47 -5.95 -38.12
CA PRO A 65 16.80 -5.58 -39.37
C PRO A 65 15.31 -5.96 -39.45
N LEU A 66 14.54 -5.11 -40.12
CA LEU A 66 13.17 -5.31 -40.59
C LEU A 66 13.08 -6.47 -41.59
N ALA A 67 12.37 -7.54 -41.27
CA ALA A 67 11.71 -8.40 -42.25
C ALA A 67 10.61 -9.24 -41.58
N ALA A 68 9.49 -9.41 -42.31
CA ALA A 68 8.31 -10.23 -42.00
C ALA A 68 7.13 -9.54 -41.30
N GLN A 69 6.51 -8.60 -42.01
CA GLN A 69 5.11 -8.23 -41.81
C GLN A 69 4.38 -8.41 -43.15
N GLN A 70 3.90 -9.63 -43.43
CA GLN A 70 2.98 -9.91 -44.55
C GLN A 70 2.31 -11.28 -44.35
N GLN A 71 1.02 -11.34 -44.74
CA GLN A 71 0.07 -12.48 -44.76
C GLN A 71 -0.69 -12.73 -43.44
N SER A 72 -2.03 -12.85 -43.42
CA SER A 72 -3.03 -12.88 -44.49
C SER A 72 -4.44 -12.79 -43.89
N ASN A 73 -5.29 -12.01 -44.53
CA ASN A 73 -6.74 -11.93 -44.34
C ASN A 73 -7.40 -12.84 -45.41
N GLN A 74 -8.28 -13.80 -45.05
CA GLN A 74 -9.23 -14.40 -46.02
C GLN A 74 -10.37 -15.18 -45.31
N THR A 75 -11.52 -15.19 -45.98
CA THR A 75 -12.88 -15.56 -45.52
C THR A 75 -13.43 -16.81 -46.25
N GLN A 76 -14.38 -17.52 -45.60
CA GLN A 76 -15.55 -18.25 -46.12
C GLN A 76 -15.56 -19.78 -46.46
N GLN A 77 -16.55 -20.46 -45.83
CA GLN A 77 -17.51 -21.51 -46.27
C GLN A 77 -17.26 -23.03 -46.11
N THR A 78 -18.33 -23.73 -45.67
CA THR A 78 -18.56 -25.17 -45.33
C THR A 78 -19.16 -25.99 -46.49
N PRO A 79 -19.15 -27.36 -46.51
CA PRO A 79 -20.25 -28.19 -45.93
C PRO A 79 -19.96 -29.64 -45.40
N ALA A 80 -20.70 -30.04 -44.35
CA ALA A 80 -21.29 -31.33 -43.85
C ALA A 80 -20.68 -32.75 -44.05
N GLU A 81 -20.57 -33.56 -42.96
CA GLU A 81 -21.34 -34.83 -42.65
C GLU A 81 -20.95 -35.53 -41.28
N ASN A 82 -21.89 -36.30 -40.69
CA ASN A 82 -22.11 -36.83 -39.30
C ASN A 82 -21.29 -38.11 -38.83
N PRO A 83 -21.52 -38.79 -37.65
CA PRO A 83 -21.73 -38.38 -36.22
C PRO A 83 -21.03 -39.25 -35.10
N ALA A 84 -20.97 -38.72 -33.84
CA ALA A 84 -20.96 -39.36 -32.48
C ALA A 84 -19.72 -40.15 -31.94
N PRO A 85 -19.51 -40.34 -30.59
CA PRO A 85 -20.25 -39.86 -29.39
C PRO A 85 -19.40 -39.18 -28.28
N VAL A 86 -20.08 -38.60 -27.28
CA VAL A 86 -19.61 -37.86 -26.08
C VAL A 86 -19.13 -38.80 -24.95
N PRO A 87 -18.14 -38.41 -24.11
CA PRO A 87 -18.38 -38.27 -22.65
C PRO A 87 -17.70 -37.03 -22.01
N PRO A 88 -17.98 -36.69 -20.73
CA PRO A 88 -18.30 -35.31 -20.32
C PRO A 88 -17.19 -34.52 -19.59
N ALA A 89 -17.35 -33.20 -19.64
CA ALA A 89 -17.02 -32.20 -18.63
C ALA A 89 -15.64 -32.29 -17.94
N ALA A 90 -14.66 -31.57 -18.52
CA ALA A 90 -13.64 -30.90 -17.74
C ALA A 90 -13.82 -29.40 -17.99
N GLU A 91 -13.96 -28.63 -16.91
CA GLU A 91 -14.01 -27.18 -16.95
C GLU A 91 -12.73 -26.66 -17.61
N ASP A 92 -12.87 -26.00 -18.77
CA ASP A 92 -11.80 -25.27 -19.41
C ASP A 92 -11.41 -24.08 -18.52
N THR A 93 -10.46 -24.28 -17.61
CA THR A 93 -9.53 -23.21 -17.26
C THR A 93 -8.66 -22.97 -18.50
N PRO A 94 -8.82 -21.86 -19.24
CA PRO A 94 -7.89 -21.58 -20.30
C PRO A 94 -6.55 -21.28 -19.64
N THR A 95 -5.57 -22.15 -19.90
CA THR A 95 -4.15 -21.86 -19.71
C THR A 95 -3.84 -20.58 -20.47
N GLN A 96 -3.89 -19.44 -19.79
CA GLN A 96 -3.65 -18.14 -20.40
C GLN A 96 -2.16 -18.04 -20.75
N ASP A 97 -1.86 -17.88 -22.05
CA ASP A 97 -0.55 -17.46 -22.50
C ASP A 97 -0.20 -16.12 -21.81
N PRO A 98 0.92 -16.02 -21.05
CA PRO A 98 1.26 -14.85 -20.25
C PRO A 98 1.58 -13.59 -21.09
N THR A 99 1.58 -13.70 -22.42
CA THR A 99 1.85 -12.62 -23.38
C THR A 99 0.58 -12.00 -23.97
N LEU A 100 -0.60 -12.61 -23.78
CA LEU A 100 -1.86 -12.09 -24.32
C LEU A 100 -2.58 -11.23 -23.27
N PRO A 101 -3.12 -10.04 -23.62
CA PRO A 101 -3.88 -9.24 -22.68
C PRO A 101 -5.11 -10.01 -22.16
N PRO A 102 -5.44 -9.87 -20.87
CA PRO A 102 -6.54 -10.59 -20.26
C PRO A 102 -7.87 -10.21 -20.93
N ALA A 103 -8.80 -11.17 -20.96
CA ALA A 103 -10.15 -10.93 -21.47
C ALA A 103 -10.85 -9.83 -20.64
N PRO A 104 -11.68 -8.98 -21.28
CA PRO A 104 -12.44 -7.96 -20.57
C PRO A 104 -13.39 -8.60 -19.55
N ASP A 105 -13.58 -7.93 -18.42
CA ASP A 105 -14.51 -8.39 -17.38
C ASP A 105 -15.97 -8.17 -17.82
N SER A 106 -16.89 -8.98 -17.27
CA SER A 106 -18.32 -8.72 -17.48
C SER A 106 -18.70 -7.33 -16.95
N PRO A 107 -19.67 -6.62 -17.56
CA PRO A 107 -20.00 -5.24 -17.17
C PRO A 107 -20.46 -5.13 -15.71
N ARG A 108 -21.12 -6.18 -15.18
CA ARG A 108 -21.52 -6.25 -13.77
C ARG A 108 -20.31 -6.39 -12.84
N THR A 109 -19.36 -7.26 -13.20
CA THR A 109 -18.13 -7.47 -12.43
C THR A 109 -17.25 -6.23 -12.45
N PHE A 110 -17.07 -5.63 -13.62
CA PHE A 110 -16.29 -4.41 -13.81
C PHE A 110 -16.84 -3.25 -12.98
N ALA A 111 -18.17 -3.00 -13.04
CA ALA A 111 -18.81 -1.96 -12.25
C ALA A 111 -18.75 -2.21 -10.73
N ALA A 112 -18.79 -3.48 -10.31
CA ALA A 112 -18.62 -3.86 -8.91
C ALA A 112 -17.18 -3.58 -8.43
N ARG A 113 -16.17 -4.02 -9.19
CA ARG A 113 -14.75 -3.77 -8.86
C ARG A 113 -14.40 -2.29 -8.92
N GLN A 114 -14.93 -1.54 -9.88
CA GLN A 114 -14.75 -0.08 -9.94
C GLN A 114 -15.24 0.61 -8.66
N ARG A 115 -16.41 0.20 -8.13
CA ARG A 115 -16.91 0.74 -6.85
C ARG A 115 -16.05 0.35 -5.66
N GLU A 116 -15.55 -0.89 -5.64
CA GLU A 116 -14.66 -1.36 -4.57
C GLU A 116 -13.34 -0.58 -4.56
N LEU A 117 -12.72 -0.43 -5.73
CA LEU A 117 -11.50 0.36 -5.92
C LEU A 117 -11.70 1.83 -5.51
N ALA A 118 -12.82 2.44 -5.91
CA ALA A 118 -13.15 3.81 -5.52
C ALA A 118 -13.36 3.94 -4.00
N ARG A 119 -13.98 2.94 -3.36
CA ARG A 119 -14.17 2.92 -1.90
C ARG A 119 -12.83 2.83 -1.17
N ASP A 120 -11.92 1.97 -1.63
CA ASP A 120 -10.61 1.81 -1.01
C ASP A 120 -9.78 3.10 -1.09
N LEU A 121 -9.80 3.78 -2.24
CA LEU A 121 -9.14 5.09 -2.41
C LEU A 121 -9.69 6.14 -1.43
N VAL A 122 -11.02 6.24 -1.28
CA VAL A 122 -11.64 7.21 -0.36
C VAL A 122 -11.28 6.89 1.09
N LEU A 123 -11.28 5.61 1.48
CA LEU A 123 -10.89 5.21 2.83
C LEU A 123 -9.41 5.52 3.11
N LYS A 124 -8.53 5.34 2.11
CA LYS A 124 -7.12 5.69 2.22
C LYS A 124 -6.90 7.20 2.32
N GLU A 125 -7.65 8.00 1.58
CA GLU A 125 -7.63 9.45 1.69
C GLU A 125 -8.06 9.91 3.10
N GLN A 126 -9.15 9.36 3.64
CA GLN A 126 -9.59 9.65 5.01
C GLN A 126 -8.54 9.24 6.05
N GLN A 127 -7.86 8.09 5.84
CA GLN A 127 -6.78 7.66 6.71
C GLN A 127 -5.62 8.67 6.70
N ILE A 128 -5.26 9.21 5.53
CA ILE A 128 -4.21 10.22 5.40
C ILE A 128 -4.63 11.53 6.07
N GLU A 129 -5.87 11.98 5.88
CA GLU A 129 -6.41 13.19 6.53
C GLU A 129 -6.37 13.06 8.06
N TYR A 130 -6.80 11.90 8.58
CA TYR A 130 -6.70 11.61 10.00
C TYR A 130 -5.25 11.64 10.50
N LEU A 131 -4.33 10.98 9.79
CA LEU A 131 -2.90 11.00 10.14
C LEU A 131 -2.35 12.42 10.18
N ILE A 132 -2.71 13.25 9.21
CA ILE A 132 -2.33 14.67 9.17
C ILE A 132 -2.88 15.40 10.41
N SER A 133 -4.14 15.16 10.80
CA SER A 133 -4.76 15.81 11.96
C SER A 133 -4.14 15.42 13.31
N VAL A 134 -3.51 14.24 13.39
CA VAL A 134 -2.90 13.70 14.61
C VAL A 134 -1.39 13.95 14.65
N LEU A 135 -0.81 14.61 13.64
CA LEU A 135 0.61 14.90 13.61
C LEU A 135 1.00 15.75 14.84
N PRO A 136 1.97 15.27 15.65
CA PRO A 136 2.39 16.00 16.84
C PRO A 136 3.08 17.30 16.46
N GLY A 137 2.66 18.40 17.08
CA GLY A 137 3.22 19.72 16.81
C GLY A 137 2.61 20.45 15.61
N ILE A 138 1.58 19.91 14.94
CA ILE A 138 0.83 20.70 13.96
C ILE A 138 0.17 21.90 14.64
N GLY A 139 0.21 23.06 13.96
CA GLY A 139 -0.39 24.29 14.48
C GLY A 139 0.41 25.00 15.59
N SER A 140 1.49 24.40 16.08
CA SER A 140 2.43 25.09 17.00
C SER A 140 3.56 25.75 16.21
N SER A 141 3.94 26.96 16.59
CA SER A 141 5.10 27.62 15.99
C SER A 141 6.41 27.02 16.50
N GLU A 142 7.47 27.07 15.69
CA GLU A 142 8.80 26.62 16.09
C GLU A 142 9.28 27.31 17.38
N ALA A 143 8.99 28.62 17.52
CA ALA A 143 9.33 29.38 18.71
C ALA A 143 8.59 28.86 19.97
N GLU A 144 7.33 28.45 19.87
CA GLU A 144 6.59 27.83 20.97
C GLU A 144 7.14 26.45 21.32
N GLN A 145 7.46 25.64 20.30
CA GLN A 145 8.09 24.34 20.49
C GLN A 145 9.45 24.48 21.19
N GLU A 146 10.28 25.43 20.75
CA GLU A 146 11.59 25.68 21.35
C GLU A 146 11.47 26.18 22.81
N ARG A 147 10.54 27.10 23.08
CA ARG A 147 10.24 27.53 24.46
C ARG A 147 9.85 26.34 25.33
N ARG A 148 8.96 25.49 24.83
CA ARG A 148 8.50 24.28 25.54
C ARG A 148 9.66 23.31 25.81
N ILE A 149 10.57 23.14 24.86
CA ILE A 149 11.77 22.31 25.03
C ILE A 149 12.65 22.87 26.16
N ARG A 150 12.93 24.18 26.15
CA ARG A 150 13.76 24.82 27.18
C ARG A 150 13.13 24.73 28.57
N GLU A 151 11.81 24.86 28.68
CA GLU A 151 11.08 24.66 29.94
C GLU A 151 11.23 23.22 30.46
N LEU A 152 11.01 22.23 29.58
CA LEU A 152 11.13 20.81 29.92
C LEU A 152 12.57 20.43 30.29
N GLU A 153 13.58 20.99 29.63
CA GLU A 153 14.98 20.82 30.02
C GLU A 153 15.26 21.39 31.42
N GLY A 154 14.69 22.55 31.73
CA GLY A 154 14.77 23.15 33.06
C GLY A 154 14.12 22.29 34.12
N GLU A 155 12.93 21.74 33.84
CA GLU A 155 12.25 20.77 34.71
C GLU A 155 13.06 19.50 34.92
N LEU A 156 13.59 18.92 33.84
CA LEU A 156 14.39 17.70 33.88
C LEU A 156 15.61 17.87 34.78
N ARG A 157 16.35 18.97 34.63
CA ARG A 157 17.52 19.28 35.48
C ARG A 157 17.16 19.40 36.96
N ARG A 158 16.00 20.01 37.28
CA ARG A 158 15.52 20.09 38.67
C ARG A 158 15.22 18.70 39.23
N TRP A 159 14.50 17.86 38.47
CA TRP A 159 14.18 16.50 38.88
C TRP A 159 15.40 15.60 39.00
N GLU A 160 16.40 15.75 38.14
CA GLU A 160 17.68 15.06 38.25
C GLU A 160 18.42 15.43 39.54
N GLY A 161 18.41 16.72 39.93
CA GLY A 161 18.96 17.18 41.21
C GLY A 161 18.25 16.54 42.41
N VAL A 162 16.91 16.51 42.40
CA VAL A 162 16.11 15.84 43.44
C VAL A 162 16.42 14.35 43.49
N ARG A 163 16.48 13.68 42.33
CA ARG A 163 16.84 12.26 42.24
C ARG A 163 18.23 12.00 42.82
N GLY A 164 19.19 12.87 42.52
CA GLY A 164 20.55 12.80 43.05
C GLY A 164 20.60 12.93 44.58
N ALA A 165 19.89 13.91 45.15
CA ALA A 165 19.81 14.10 46.60
C ALA A 165 19.17 12.89 47.30
N ARG A 166 18.05 12.39 46.77
CA ARG A 166 17.38 11.18 47.30
C ARG A 166 18.28 9.95 47.25
N MET A 167 19.09 9.82 46.20
CA MET A 167 20.05 8.72 46.08
C MET A 167 21.16 8.82 47.14
N GLN A 168 21.63 10.04 47.47
CA GLN A 168 22.60 10.25 48.55
C GLN A 168 22.01 9.92 49.93
N GLU A 169 20.78 10.35 50.20
CA GLU A 169 20.05 10.00 51.43
C GLU A 169 19.91 8.48 51.56
N LEU A 170 19.50 7.80 50.47
CA LEU A 170 19.40 6.34 50.43
C LEU A 170 20.74 5.65 50.71
N LYS A 171 21.84 6.16 50.14
CA LYS A 171 23.19 5.63 50.39
C LYS A 171 23.60 5.80 51.86
N ALA A 172 23.27 6.94 52.47
CA ALA A 172 23.55 7.19 53.88
C ALA A 172 22.73 6.27 54.80
N LEU A 173 21.43 6.11 54.52
CA LEU A 173 20.57 5.19 55.27
C LEU A 173 21.00 3.73 55.12
N ARG A 174 21.37 3.31 53.90
CA ARG A 174 21.94 1.99 53.63
C ARG A 174 23.20 1.75 54.47
N GLY A 175 24.14 2.71 54.51
CA GLY A 175 25.35 2.57 55.31
C GLY A 175 25.07 2.45 56.82
N ARG A 176 24.05 3.15 57.34
CA ARG A 176 23.61 2.99 58.74
C ARG A 176 23.03 1.60 58.99
N LEU A 177 22.23 1.10 58.06
CA LEU A 177 21.61 -0.23 58.16
C LEU A 177 22.67 -1.33 58.10
N GLU A 178 23.66 -1.21 57.21
CA GLU A 178 24.84 -2.10 57.16
C GLU A 178 25.62 -2.08 58.48
N GLY A 179 25.79 -0.91 59.11
CA GLY A 179 26.43 -0.79 60.43
C GLY A 179 25.67 -1.53 61.54
N VAL A 180 24.34 -1.39 61.60
CA VAL A 180 23.51 -2.12 62.57
C VAL A 180 23.52 -3.62 62.31
N LEU A 181 23.45 -4.02 61.03
CA LEU A 181 23.50 -5.43 60.63
C LEU A 181 24.84 -6.07 61.04
N GLY A 182 25.96 -5.38 60.80
CA GLY A 182 27.29 -5.84 61.19
C GLY A 182 27.47 -5.95 62.70
N ALA A 183 26.94 -5.01 63.49
CA ALA A 183 26.95 -5.11 64.95
C ALA A 183 26.11 -6.29 65.46
N MET A 184 24.95 -6.55 64.83
CA MET A 184 24.12 -7.69 65.17
C MET A 184 24.79 -9.03 64.80
N GLU A 185 25.47 -9.10 63.66
CA GLU A 185 26.26 -10.26 63.26
C GLU A 185 27.37 -10.55 64.29
N VAL A 186 28.15 -9.54 64.67
CA VAL A 186 29.20 -9.70 65.69
C VAL A 186 28.63 -10.06 67.05
N GLY A 187 27.48 -9.51 67.46
CA GLY A 187 26.82 -9.90 68.72
C GLY A 187 26.32 -11.34 68.71
N VAL A 188 25.71 -11.80 67.61
CA VAL A 188 25.10 -13.14 67.50
C VAL A 188 26.15 -14.25 67.30
N TYR A 189 27.30 -13.94 66.68
CA TYR A 189 28.38 -14.89 66.43
C TYR A 189 29.57 -14.74 67.40
N GLY A 190 29.75 -13.59 68.04
CA GLY A 190 30.83 -13.31 69.00
C GLY A 190 30.59 -13.84 70.42
N GLU A 191 29.34 -14.05 70.83
CA GLU A 191 29.00 -14.74 72.10
C GLU A 191 29.13 -16.28 72.01
N ARG A 192 29.50 -16.83 70.85
CA ARG A 192 29.59 -18.29 70.62
C ARG A 192 31.02 -18.86 70.58
N ALA A 193 31.95 -18.22 71.28
CA ALA A 193 33.31 -18.72 71.53
C ALA A 193 33.55 -18.98 73.02
#